data_AF-A0AA38CVM9-F1
#
_entry.id   AF-A0AA38CVM9-F1
#
_cell.length_a   1.000
_cell.length_b   1.000
_cell.length_c   1.000
_cell.angle_alpha   90.00
_cell.angle_beta   90.00
_cell.angle_gamma   90.00
#
_symmetry.space_group_name_H-M   'P 1'
#
loop_
_entity.id
_entity.type
_entity.pdbx_description
1 polymer ?
#
loop_
_entity_poly.entity_id
_entity_poly.type
_entity_poly.pdbx_seq_one_letter_code
_entity_poly.pdbx_strand_id
1 'polypeptide(L)'
;CFSGRLKALGSLPLQPVSIEAPFKKWGMDFIDEISEPLHVGHKWILMPIDYFTKWVEAIPTKRGTHQIVMDFMLNHIICKFGVPVKIVADNAMSLR
;
A
#
# COMPACT_ATOMS: atom_id res chain seq x y z
N CYS A 1 28.20 -1.13 -10.84
CA CYS A 1 28.12 0.21 -11.47
C CYS A 1 27.23 0.10 -12.70
N PHE A 2 25.91 0.28 -12.56
CA PHE A 2 24.98 0.36 -13.69
C PHE A 2 24.35 1.75 -13.68
N SER A 3 25.04 2.66 -14.35
CA SER A 3 24.54 3.99 -14.71
C SER A 3 23.57 3.83 -15.88
N GLY A 4 22.34 3.41 -15.58
CA GLY A 4 21.23 3.40 -16.53
C GLY A 4 20.43 4.68 -16.34
N ARG A 5 20.62 5.66 -17.23
CA ARG A 5 19.88 6.92 -17.29
C ARG A 5 18.37 6.62 -17.36
N LEU A 6 17.63 6.89 -16.28
CA LEU A 6 16.17 6.96 -16.31
C LEU A 6 15.82 8.04 -17.35
N LYS A 7 15.42 7.62 -18.54
CA LYS A 7 14.74 8.54 -19.46
C LYS A 7 13.49 8.99 -18.73
N ALA A 8 13.38 10.29 -18.46
CA ALA A 8 12.13 10.87 -18.00
C ALA A 8 11.06 10.52 -19.04
N LEU A 9 10.29 9.47 -18.75
CA LEU A 9 9.08 9.17 -19.49
C LEU A 9 8.21 10.40 -19.25
N GLY A 10 7.92 11.19 -20.29
CA GLY A 10 7.01 12.32 -20.18
C GLY A 10 5.72 11.88 -19.48
N SER A 11 5.06 12.81 -18.77
CA SER A 11 3.86 12.51 -17.99
C SER A 11 2.86 11.69 -18.82
N LEU A 12 2.69 10.42 -18.46
CA LEU A 12 1.64 9.60 -19.06
C LEU A 12 0.28 10.21 -18.69
N PRO A 13 -0.69 10.22 -19.61
CA PRO A 13 -2.02 10.73 -19.31
C PRO A 13 -2.63 9.96 -18.12
N LEU A 14 -3.10 10.69 -17.12
CA LEU A 14 -3.78 10.11 -15.97
C LEU A 14 -5.03 9.37 -16.44
N GLN A 15 -5.21 8.13 -16.00
CA GLN A 15 -6.41 7.36 -16.29
C GLN A 15 -7.36 7.40 -15.08
N PRO A 16 -8.67 7.69 -15.30
CA PRO A 16 -9.65 7.63 -14.23
C PRO A 16 -9.74 6.20 -13.68
N VAL A 17 -9.79 6.08 -12.36
CA VAL A 17 -10.05 4.80 -11.70
C VAL A 17 -11.56 4.57 -11.72
N SER A 18 -12.03 3.55 -12.47
CA SER A 18 -13.41 3.08 -12.34
C SER A 18 -13.60 2.45 -10.96
N ILE A 19 -14.62 2.83 -10.20
CA ILE A 19 -14.91 2.30 -8.87
C ILE A 19 -16.37 1.85 -8.86
N GLU A 20 -16.59 0.54 -8.79
CA GLU A 20 -17.91 -0.05 -9.07
C GLU A 20 -18.67 -0.48 -7.80
N ALA A 21 -17.96 -0.84 -6.73
CA ALA A 21 -18.56 -1.28 -5.47
C ALA A 21 -17.58 -1.17 -4.27
N PRO A 22 -18.11 -1.11 -3.03
CA PRO A 22 -17.32 -1.19 -1.81
C PRO A 22 -16.34 -2.37 -1.80
N PHE A 23 -15.13 -2.12 -1.31
CA PHE A 23 -14.10 -3.12 -1.01
C PHE A 23 -13.57 -3.91 -2.22
N LYS A 24 -13.90 -3.50 -3.45
CA LYS A 24 -13.42 -4.17 -4.68
C LYS A 24 -12.06 -3.68 -5.15
N LYS A 25 -11.71 -2.42 -4.86
CA LYS A 25 -10.43 -1.84 -5.28
C LYS A 25 -9.81 -1.10 -4.10
N TRP A 26 -8.58 -1.48 -3.77
CA TRP A 26 -7.84 -0.88 -2.68
C TRP A 26 -6.58 -0.20 -3.21
N GLY A 27 -6.31 1.00 -2.73
CA GLY A 27 -4.96 1.57 -2.73
C GLY A 27 -4.22 1.07 -1.50
N MET A 28 -2.90 0.96 -1.56
CA MET A 28 -2.07 0.59 -0.43
C MET A 28 -0.80 1.42 -0.47
N ASP A 29 -0.54 2.16 0.60
CA ASP A 29 0.62 3.03 0.73
C ASP A 29 1.38 2.72 2.03
N PHE A 30 2.68 3.04 2.02
CA PHE A 30 3.53 3.03 3.18
C PHE A 30 3.86 4.46 3.59
N ILE A 31 3.41 4.86 4.77
CA ILE A 31 4.00 6.02 5.41
C ILE A 31 5.40 5.62 5.87
N ASP A 32 6.38 6.34 5.33
CA ASP A 32 7.79 6.20 5.62
C ASP A 32 8.13 6.54 7.09
N GLU A 33 9.39 6.32 7.45
CA GLU A 33 9.87 6.33 8.84
C GLU A 33 9.38 7.54 9.65
N ILE A 34 8.49 7.28 10.62
CA ILE A 34 8.08 8.30 11.58
C ILE A 34 9.23 8.47 12.57
N SER A 35 9.74 9.70 12.65
CA SER A 35 10.96 10.09 13.38
C SER A 35 10.93 9.74 14.87
N GLU A 36 9.75 9.54 15.45
CA GLU A 36 9.56 8.97 16.77
C GLU A 36 8.81 7.63 16.66
N PRO A 37 9.45 6.49 17.01
CA PRO A 37 8.78 5.20 16.93
C PRO A 37 7.57 5.18 17.87
N LEU A 38 6.37 5.08 17.30
CA LEU A 38 5.08 5.07 18.01
C LEU A 38 5.07 4.06 19.17
N HIS A 39 5.70 2.90 18.98
CA HIS A 39 5.98 1.88 19.99
C HIS A 39 7.17 1.02 19.55
N VAL A 40 8.11 0.69 20.45
CA VAL A 40 9.22 -0.30 20.30
C VAL A 40 9.56 -0.71 18.85
N GLY A 41 10.11 0.24 18.08
CA GLY A 41 10.65 -0.03 16.74
C GLY A 41 9.64 -0.17 15.60
N HIS A 42 8.37 0.18 15.78
CA HIS A 42 7.43 0.37 14.66
C HIS A 42 7.75 1.69 13.97
N LYS A 43 8.33 1.59 12.78
CA LYS A 43 8.87 2.71 12.01
C LYS A 43 7.99 3.07 10.83
N TRP A 44 7.25 2.11 10.29
CA TRP A 44 6.42 2.29 9.10
C TRP A 44 4.95 2.10 9.43
N ILE A 45 4.06 2.78 8.70
CA ILE A 45 2.61 2.52 8.76
C ILE A 45 2.15 2.04 7.40
N LEU A 46 1.50 0.89 7.38
CA LEU A 46 0.81 0.39 6.20
C LEU A 46 -0.62 0.92 6.20
N MET A 47 -1.03 1.52 5.07
CA MET A 47 -2.34 2.14 4.91
C MET A 47 -3.04 1.68 3.64
N PRO A 48 -3.80 0.57 3.66
CA PRO A 48 -4.77 0.32 2.62
C PRO A 48 -5.99 1.24 2.73
N ILE A 49 -6.46 1.70 1.58
CA ILE A 49 -7.61 2.59 1.44
C ILE A 49 -8.55 1.99 0.40
N ASP A 50 -9.79 1.70 0.78
CA ASP A 50 -10.82 1.32 -0.18
C ASP A 50 -11.18 2.51 -1.05
N TYR A 51 -11.15 2.33 -2.37
CA TYR A 51 -11.37 3.43 -3.29
C TYR A 51 -12.82 3.94 -3.30
N PHE A 52 -13.80 3.07 -3.02
CA PHE A 52 -15.23 3.42 -3.05
C PHE A 52 -15.66 4.14 -1.77
N THR A 53 -15.49 3.49 -0.63
CA THR A 53 -15.94 4.00 0.67
C THR A 53 -14.98 5.00 1.30
N LYS A 54 -13.73 5.07 0.78
CA LYS A 54 -12.61 5.78 1.44
C LYS A 54 -12.31 5.23 2.84
N TRP A 55 -12.70 3.98 3.12
CA TRP A 55 -12.34 3.29 4.36
C TRP A 55 -10.83 3.08 4.44
N VAL A 56 -10.24 3.37 5.59
CA VAL A 56 -8.80 3.27 5.83
C VAL A 56 -8.54 2.31 6.99
N GLU A 57 -7.62 1.37 6.81
CA GLU A 57 -6.99 0.65 7.92
C GLU A 57 -5.56 1.16 8.03
N ALA A 58 -5.12 1.62 9.20
CA ALA A 58 -3.76 2.10 9.43
C ALA A 58 -3.08 1.20 10.46
N ILE A 59 -2.01 0.51 10.06
CA ILE A 59 -1.34 -0.45 10.95
C ILE A 59 0.16 -0.15 11.05
N PRO A 60 0.68 0.04 12.29
CA PRO A 60 2.11 0.23 12.50
C PRO A 60 2.86 -1.09 12.30
N THR A 61 3.99 -1.04 11.61
CA THR A 61 4.84 -2.21 11.33
C THR A 61 6.28 -1.94 11.75
N LYS A 62 6.94 -2.98 12.27
CA LYS A 62 8.36 -2.90 12.65
C LYS A 62 9.30 -3.05 11.47
N ARG A 63 8.84 -3.65 10.37
CA ARG A 63 9.56 -3.90 9.12
C ARG A 63 8.55 -4.04 7.99
N GLY A 64 8.86 -3.49 6.81
CA GLY A 64 8.05 -3.64 5.59
C GLY A 64 8.37 -4.89 4.78
N THR A 65 8.46 -6.07 5.40
CA THR A 65 8.73 -7.31 4.64
C THR A 65 7.46 -7.81 3.94
N HIS A 66 7.63 -8.50 2.80
CA HIS A 66 6.52 -9.10 2.04
C HIS A 66 5.58 -9.96 2.89
N GLN A 67 6.13 -10.72 3.84
CA GLN A 67 5.35 -11.59 4.71
C GLN A 67 4.42 -10.80 5.63
N ILE A 68 4.90 -9.71 6.23
CA ILE A 68 4.08 -8.85 7.09
C ILE A 68 2.93 -8.23 6.29
N VAL A 69 3.20 -7.83 5.03
CA VAL A 69 2.18 -7.29 4.13
C VAL A 69 1.15 -8.35 3.73
N MET A 70 1.58 -9.57 3.44
CA MET A 70 0.66 -10.67 3.10
C MET A 70 -0.24 -11.01 4.29
N ASP A 71 0.33 -11.19 5.48
CA ASP A 71 -0.42 -11.49 6.70
C ASP A 71 -1.39 -10.36 7.03
N PHE A 72 -0.98 -9.11 6.81
CA PHE A 72 -1.84 -7.95 6.96
C PHE A 72 -3.03 -8.01 5.99
N MET A 73 -2.77 -8.19 4.70
CA MET A 73 -3.81 -8.21 3.67
C MET A 73 -4.81 -9.34 3.91
N LEU A 74 -4.34 -10.50 4.36
CA LEU A 74 -5.21 -11.60 4.73
C LEU A 74 -6.09 -11.25 5.94
N ASN A 75 -5.49 -10.85 7.05
CA ASN A 75 -6.21 -10.68 8.32
C ASN A 75 -7.08 -9.42 8.37
N HIS A 76 -6.67 -8.34 7.73
CA HIS A 76 -7.33 -7.03 7.83
C HIS A 76 -8.19 -6.69 6.63
N ILE A 77 -7.95 -7.28 5.46
CA ILE A 77 -8.70 -6.97 4.24
C ILE A 77 -9.53 -8.18 3.79
N ILE A 78 -8.88 -9.30 3.47
CA ILE A 78 -9.54 -10.46 2.87
C ILE A 78 -10.51 -11.13 3.83
N CYS A 79 -10.09 -11.42 5.07
CA CYS A 79 -10.93 -12.08 6.06
C CYS A 79 -12.12 -11.21 6.51
N LYS A 80 -12.01 -9.88 6.43
CA LYS A 80 -13.07 -8.96 6.89
C LYS A 80 -14.03 -8.54 5.77
N PHE A 81 -13.49 -8.14 4.62
CA PHE A 81 -14.24 -7.52 3.54
C PHE A 81 -14.36 -8.40 2.28
N GLY A 82 -13.68 -9.55 2.29
CA GLY A 82 -13.61 -10.47 1.16
C GLY A 82 -12.45 -10.16 0.21
N VAL A 83 -12.34 -10.95 -0.86
CA VAL A 83 -11.23 -10.85 -1.82
C VAL A 83 -11.40 -9.62 -2.72
N PRO A 84 -10.45 -8.67 -2.71
CA PRO A 84 -10.50 -7.52 -3.60
C PRO A 84 -10.22 -7.93 -5.05
N VAL A 85 -10.80 -7.20 -6.01
CA VAL A 85 -10.57 -7.39 -7.45
C VAL A 85 -9.22 -6.81 -7.86
N LYS A 86 -8.81 -5.70 -7.23
CA LYS A 86 -7.53 -5.05 -7.52
C LYS A 86 -6.97 -4.38 -6.28
N ILE A 87 -5.66 -4.54 -6.08
CA ILE A 87 -4.87 -3.76 -5.12
C ILE A 87 -3.84 -2.98 -5.91
N VAL A 88 -3.73 -1.68 -5.64
CA VAL A 88 -2.74 -0.79 -6.25
C VAL A 88 -1.81 -0.32 -5.14
N ALA A 89 -0.52 -0.60 -5.26
CA ALA A 89 0.49 -0.18 -4.30
C ALA A 89 1.46 0.81 -4.94
N ASP A 90 1.73 1.91 -4.26
CA ASP A 90 2.53 3.04 -4.74
C ASP A 90 3.96 3.06 -4.16
N ASN A 91 4.58 1.89 -3.95
CA ASN A 91 6.04 1.83 -3.80
C ASN A 91 6.54 0.39 -3.94
N ALA A 92 7.04 0.04 -5.13
CA ALA A 92 7.58 -1.29 -5.38
C ALA A 92 9.00 -1.50 -4.78
N MET A 93 9.68 -0.43 -4.33
CA MET A 93 11.06 -0.51 -3.84
C MET A 93 11.20 -0.79 -2.35
N SER A 94 10.17 -0.53 -1.54
CA SER A 94 10.16 -0.82 -0.09
C SER A 94 9.73 -2.26 0.23
N LEU A 95 9.11 -2.96 -0.72
CA LEU A 95 8.85 -4.39 -0.69
C LEU A 95 10.09 -5.15 -1.16
N ARG A 96 11.13 -5.21 -0.32
CA ARG A 96 12.30 -6.08 -0.50
C ARG A 96 12.39 -7.15 0.59
#